data_AF-A0AA36FGE0-F1
#
_entry.id   AF-A0AA36FGE0-F1
#
_cell.length_a   1.000
_cell.length_b   1.000
_cell.length_c   1.000
_cell.angle_alpha   90.00
_cell.angle_beta   90.00
_cell.angle_gamma   90.00
#
_symmetry.space_group_name_H-M   'P 1'
#
loop_
_entity.id
_entity.type
_entity.pdbx_description
1 polymer ?
#
loop_
_entity_poly.entity_id
_entity_poly.type
_entity_poly.pdbx_seq_one_letter_code
_entity_poly.pdbx_strand_id
1 'polypeptide(L)'
;MTRGSIHLLRKSHIQNATLAGGVVISACVDVIQKPYQAQILGFIGGTVSVLGFKYLQPVLLKKLKIHDTGGVNNLHALPGIVSGLAGFVFAVLATEENYGTRLYELYPARRNDTENRTAWQQGYYQLAVIGSTMGISIIGGIFTGILLKLPIWNEPDAENLFDDKQSWCLTEKNDQTLDKSIKAETSTFTSTELFIINNQ
;
A
#
# COMPACT_ATOMS: atom_id res chain seq x y z
N MET A 1 10.35 33.93 4.86
CA MET A 1 11.30 33.36 3.88
C MET A 1 10.99 31.86 3.74
N THR A 2 10.14 31.48 2.78
CA THR A 2 9.71 30.09 2.53
C THR A 2 10.80 29.34 1.78
N ARG A 3 11.66 28.62 2.52
CA ARG A 3 12.69 27.76 1.93
C ARG A 3 11.99 26.61 1.20
N GLY A 4 12.19 26.54 -0.11
CA GLY A 4 11.41 25.72 -1.05
C GLY A 4 11.34 24.23 -0.71
N SER A 5 10.12 23.75 -0.50
CA SER A 5 9.79 22.32 -0.32
C SER A 5 9.57 21.63 -1.67
N ILE A 6 10.57 21.66 -2.54
CA ILE A 6 10.53 20.92 -3.81
C ILE A 6 11.69 19.91 -3.79
N HIS A 7 11.35 18.61 -3.71
CA HIS A 7 12.23 17.44 -3.92
C HIS A 7 12.98 16.79 -2.74
N LEU A 8 12.51 16.84 -1.48
CA LEU A 8 12.97 15.86 -0.49
C LEU A 8 12.22 14.53 -0.65
N LEU A 9 12.93 13.46 -1.01
CA LEU A 9 12.42 12.09 -0.94
C LEU A 9 12.12 11.75 0.52
N ARG A 10 10.85 11.48 0.85
CA ARG A 10 10.47 11.01 2.19
C ARG A 10 10.95 9.56 2.39
N LYS A 11 11.57 9.26 3.53
CA LYS A 11 12.07 7.92 3.87
C LYS A 11 10.99 6.84 3.72
N SER A 12 9.75 7.13 4.15
CA SER A 12 8.60 6.23 4.01
C SER A 12 8.23 5.93 2.55
N HIS A 13 8.40 6.88 1.63
CA HIS A 13 8.17 6.63 0.20
C HIS A 13 9.20 5.66 -0.36
N ILE A 14 10.48 5.79 0.03
CA ILE A 14 11.55 4.92 -0.45
C ILE A 14 11.34 3.51 0.10
N GLN A 15 11.16 3.36 1.41
CA GLN A 15 11.00 2.05 2.06
C GLN A 15 9.80 1.28 1.52
N ASN A 16 8.66 1.97 1.36
CA ASN A 16 7.45 1.31 0.88
C ASN A 16 7.51 1.08 -0.63
N ALA A 17 7.92 2.06 -1.44
CA ALA A 17 7.92 1.87 -2.89
C ALA A 17 8.86 0.76 -3.38
N THR A 18 9.97 0.50 -2.67
CA THR A 18 10.86 -0.63 -2.99
C THR A 18 10.17 -1.98 -2.80
N LEU A 19 9.32 -2.12 -1.77
CA LEU A 19 8.56 -3.33 -1.50
C LEU A 19 7.42 -3.55 -2.52
N ALA A 20 6.90 -2.47 -3.12
CA ALA A 20 5.82 -2.55 -4.11
C ALA A 20 6.18 -3.40 -5.34
N GLY A 21 7.46 -3.49 -5.71
CA GLY A 21 7.91 -4.34 -6.82
C GLY A 21 7.59 -5.82 -6.58
N GLY A 22 7.78 -6.31 -5.35
CA GLY A 22 7.40 -7.69 -4.97
C GLY A 22 5.90 -7.91 -5.04
N VAL A 23 5.10 -6.93 -4.61
CA VAL A 23 3.63 -7.00 -4.69
C VAL A 23 3.16 -7.12 -6.14
N VAL A 24 3.71 -6.33 -7.07
CA VAL A 24 3.29 -6.40 -8.49
C VAL A 24 3.63 -7.75 -9.14
N ILE A 25 4.74 -8.38 -8.75
CA ILE A 25 5.15 -9.65 -9.35
C ILE A 25 4.32 -10.83 -8.82
N SER A 26 3.70 -10.72 -7.65
CA SER A 26 3.07 -11.83 -6.93
C SER A 26 2.13 -12.71 -7.75
N ALA A 27 1.13 -12.14 -8.44
CA ALA A 27 0.17 -12.92 -9.23
C ALA A 27 0.77 -13.48 -10.54
N CYS A 28 1.95 -13.02 -10.92
CA CYS A 28 2.57 -13.32 -12.20
C CYS A 28 3.89 -14.10 -12.07
N VAL A 29 4.30 -14.49 -10.86
CA VAL A 29 5.64 -15.08 -10.62
C VAL A 29 5.87 -16.34 -11.46
N ASP A 30 4.86 -17.17 -11.63
CA ASP A 30 4.97 -18.43 -12.37
C ASP A 30 4.86 -18.22 -13.89
N VAL A 31 4.21 -17.15 -14.34
CA VAL A 31 3.97 -16.88 -15.77
C VAL A 31 5.06 -16.02 -16.39
N ILE A 32 5.82 -15.25 -15.61
CA ILE A 32 6.94 -14.48 -16.14
C ILE A 32 8.01 -15.45 -16.69
N GLN A 33 8.42 -15.23 -17.94
CA GLN A 33 9.41 -16.08 -18.62
C GLN A 33 10.76 -15.38 -18.79
N LYS A 34 10.73 -14.05 -18.97
CA LYS A 34 11.91 -13.26 -19.32
C LYS A 34 12.19 -12.24 -18.22
N PRO A 35 13.46 -12.04 -17.82
CA PRO A 35 13.81 -11.18 -16.69
C PRO A 35 13.39 -9.72 -16.89
N TYR A 36 13.34 -9.23 -18.13
CA TYR A 36 12.88 -7.86 -18.40
C TYR A 36 11.40 -7.65 -18.09
N GLN A 37 10.56 -8.69 -18.16
CA GLN A 37 9.13 -8.59 -17.82
C GLN A 37 8.97 -8.26 -16.33
N ALA A 38 9.76 -8.91 -15.47
CA ALA A 38 9.80 -8.62 -14.04
C ALA A 38 10.31 -7.19 -13.75
N GLN A 39 11.34 -6.73 -14.48
CA GLN A 39 11.89 -5.38 -14.32
C GLN A 39 10.86 -4.30 -14.69
N ILE A 40 10.16 -4.46 -15.81
CA ILE A 40 9.11 -3.53 -16.26
C ILE A 40 7.99 -3.46 -15.21
N LEU A 41 7.51 -4.61 -14.74
CA LEU A 41 6.45 -4.67 -13.72
C LEU A 41 6.89 -4.06 -12.39
N GLY A 42 8.12 -4.32 -11.94
CA GLY A 42 8.68 -3.70 -10.75
C GLY A 42 8.77 -2.18 -10.85
N PHE A 43 9.20 -1.67 -12.01
CA PHE A 43 9.25 -0.22 -12.28
C PHE A 43 7.86 0.43 -12.27
N ILE A 44 6.88 -0.20 -12.92
CA ILE A 44 5.48 0.28 -12.91
C ILE A 44 4.93 0.26 -11.48
N GLY A 45 5.15 -0.83 -10.74
CA GLY A 45 4.70 -0.99 -9.36
C GLY A 45 5.25 0.06 -8.41
N GLY A 46 6.56 0.28 -8.44
CA GLY A 46 7.22 1.33 -7.66
C GLY A 46 6.68 2.72 -8.00
N THR A 47 6.49 3.01 -9.30
CA THR A 47 5.96 4.30 -9.75
C THR A 47 4.53 4.52 -9.27
N VAL A 48 3.64 3.54 -9.45
CA VAL A 48 2.24 3.60 -8.99
C VAL A 48 2.19 3.79 -7.48
N SER A 49 3.05 3.08 -6.73
CA SER A 49 3.12 3.22 -5.28
C SER A 49 3.53 4.64 -4.86
N VAL A 50 4.61 5.19 -5.42
CA VAL A 50 5.08 6.55 -5.13
C VAL A 50 4.02 7.60 -5.46
N LEU A 51 3.33 7.46 -6.60
CA LEU A 51 2.23 8.35 -6.99
C LEU A 51 1.05 8.23 -6.00
N GLY A 52 0.75 7.03 -5.52
CA GLY A 52 -0.23 6.78 -4.47
C GLY A 52 0.11 7.54 -3.18
N PHE A 53 1.34 7.38 -2.67
CA PHE A 53 1.81 8.11 -1.48
C PHE A 53 1.79 9.64 -1.67
N LYS A 54 2.14 10.13 -2.85
CA LYS A 54 2.24 11.57 -3.12
C LYS A 54 0.88 12.23 -3.33
N TYR A 55 -0.02 11.58 -4.08
CA TYR A 55 -1.24 12.21 -4.56
C TYR A 55 -2.52 11.55 -4.02
N LEU A 56 -2.57 10.22 -3.98
CA LEU A 56 -3.80 9.53 -3.57
C LEU A 56 -4.01 9.58 -2.05
N GLN A 57 -2.99 9.29 -1.26
CA GLN A 57 -3.08 9.30 0.20
C GLN A 57 -3.58 10.63 0.79
N PRO A 58 -3.08 11.81 0.40
CA PRO A 58 -3.62 13.07 0.90
C PRO A 58 -5.06 13.33 0.45
N VAL A 59 -5.46 12.84 -0.73
CA VAL A 59 -6.85 12.94 -1.20
C VAL A 59 -7.77 12.04 -0.38
N LEU A 60 -7.36 10.81 -0.11
CA LEU A 60 -8.09 9.85 0.71
C LEU A 60 -8.33 10.41 2.13
N LEU A 61 -7.29 11.00 2.70
CA LEU A 61 -7.37 11.63 4.01
C LEU A 61 -8.30 12.87 4.01
N LYS A 62 -8.11 13.80 3.07
CA LYS A 62 -8.83 15.09 3.08
C LYS A 62 -10.28 14.97 2.61
N LYS A 63 -10.56 14.14 1.60
CA LYS A 63 -11.89 14.07 0.98
C LYS A 63 -12.73 12.91 1.50
N LEU A 64 -12.11 11.76 1.77
CA LEU A 64 -12.82 10.56 2.21
C LEU A 64 -12.68 10.29 3.71
N LYS A 65 -11.84 11.08 4.43
CA LYS A 65 -11.53 10.90 5.85
C LYS A 65 -10.98 9.50 6.18
N ILE A 66 -10.31 8.87 5.22
CA ILE A 66 -9.69 7.55 5.40
C ILE A 66 -8.24 7.77 5.86
N HIS A 67 -7.96 7.42 7.11
CA HIS A 67 -6.60 7.41 7.66
C HIS A 67 -5.91 6.09 7.31
N ASP A 68 -5.01 6.13 6.33
CA ASP A 68 -4.12 5.01 6.00
C ASP A 68 -2.72 5.30 6.56
N THR A 69 -2.51 4.99 7.84
CA THR A 69 -1.26 5.31 8.56
C THR A 69 -0.03 4.63 7.96
N GLY A 70 -0.18 3.37 7.55
CA GLY A 70 0.90 2.59 6.93
C GLY A 70 1.09 2.88 5.43
N GLY A 71 0.12 3.51 4.78
CA GLY A 71 0.08 3.63 3.32
C GLY A 71 -0.16 2.29 2.63
N VAL A 72 -0.89 1.38 3.29
CA VAL A 72 -1.16 0.01 2.83
C VAL A 72 -1.90 0.04 1.50
N ASN A 73 -2.77 1.02 1.25
CA ASN A 73 -3.44 1.14 -0.04
C ASN A 73 -2.45 1.40 -1.18
N ASN A 74 -1.42 2.22 -0.94
CA ASN A 74 -0.44 2.60 -1.95
C ASN A 74 0.64 1.54 -2.13
N LEU A 75 0.92 0.75 -1.10
CA LEU A 75 1.92 -0.32 -1.13
C LEU A 75 1.35 -1.66 -1.60
N HIS A 76 0.16 -2.03 -1.15
CA HIS A 76 -0.43 -3.34 -1.38
C HIS A 76 -1.57 -3.30 -2.39
N ALA A 77 -2.60 -2.47 -2.15
CA ALA A 77 -3.82 -2.53 -2.97
C ALA A 77 -3.59 -2.06 -4.41
N LEU A 78 -3.00 -0.87 -4.60
CA LEU A 78 -2.72 -0.34 -5.94
C LEU A 78 -1.73 -1.23 -6.73
N PRO A 79 -0.54 -1.59 -6.20
CA PRO A 79 0.33 -2.58 -6.83
C PRO A 79 -0.33 -3.95 -7.06
N GLY A 80 -1.18 -4.42 -6.14
CA GLY A 80 -1.92 -5.68 -6.30
C GLY A 80 -2.90 -5.65 -7.48
N ILE A 81 -3.61 -4.54 -7.68
CA ILE A 81 -4.46 -4.35 -8.87
C ILE A 81 -3.62 -4.38 -10.15
N VAL A 82 -2.45 -3.71 -10.16
CA VAL A 82 -1.51 -3.78 -11.29
C VAL A 82 -1.07 -5.22 -11.55
N SER A 83 -0.79 -5.99 -10.50
CA SER A 83 -0.43 -7.42 -10.58
C SER A 83 -1.54 -8.24 -11.24
N GLY A 84 -2.79 -8.06 -10.82
CA GLY A 84 -3.93 -8.77 -11.41
C GLY A 84 -4.17 -8.39 -12.87
N LEU A 85 -4.02 -7.11 -13.23
CA LEU A 85 -4.11 -6.65 -14.61
C LEU A 85 -2.97 -7.21 -15.48
N ALA A 86 -1.76 -7.32 -14.94
CA ALA A 86 -0.67 -8.00 -15.62
C ALA A 86 -1.01 -9.49 -15.82
N GLY A 87 -1.61 -10.15 -14.82
CA GLY A 87 -2.09 -11.52 -14.91
C GLY A 87 -3.13 -11.72 -16.02
N PHE A 88 -4.05 -10.77 -16.21
CA PHE A 88 -4.96 -10.74 -17.36
C PHE A 88 -4.19 -10.71 -18.68
N VAL A 89 -3.23 -9.79 -18.82
CA VAL A 89 -2.44 -9.65 -20.05
C VAL A 89 -1.64 -10.94 -20.34
N PHE A 90 -0.98 -11.52 -19.34
CA PHE A 90 -0.28 -12.77 -19.50
C PHE A 90 -1.21 -13.93 -19.88
N ALA A 91 -2.38 -14.05 -19.25
CA ALA A 91 -3.34 -15.10 -19.57
C ALA A 91 -3.83 -15.02 -21.02
N VAL A 92 -4.05 -13.80 -21.55
CA VAL A 92 -4.48 -13.57 -22.93
C VAL A 92 -3.35 -13.83 -23.93
N LEU A 93 -2.12 -13.41 -23.61
CA LEU A 93 -0.97 -13.54 -24.51
C LEU A 93 -0.25 -14.89 -24.42
N ALA A 94 -0.58 -15.71 -23.43
CA ALA A 94 0.03 -17.02 -23.26
C ALA A 94 -0.43 -17.98 -24.36
N THR A 95 0.53 -18.42 -25.18
CA THR A 95 0.38 -19.37 -26.28
C THR A 95 1.34 -20.54 -26.09
N GLU A 96 1.09 -21.66 -26.77
CA GLU A 96 2.03 -22.79 -26.78
C GLU A 96 3.38 -22.42 -27.39
N GLU A 97 3.43 -21.46 -28.32
CA GLU A 97 4.70 -20.96 -28.88
C GLU A 97 5.58 -20.34 -27.80
N ASN A 98 4.99 -19.53 -26.91
CA ASN A 98 5.73 -18.84 -25.86
C ASN A 98 5.98 -19.76 -24.66
N TYR A 99 5.00 -20.58 -24.26
CA TYR A 99 5.03 -21.34 -23.00
C TYR A 99 5.20 -22.85 -23.15
N GLY A 100 5.16 -23.40 -24.36
CA GLY A 100 5.15 -24.84 -24.60
C GLY A 100 4.01 -25.54 -23.85
N THR A 101 4.27 -26.78 -23.43
CA THR A 101 3.33 -27.59 -22.64
C THR A 101 3.05 -27.02 -21.25
N ARG A 102 3.97 -26.21 -20.70
CA ARG A 102 3.82 -25.54 -19.40
C ARG A 102 2.63 -24.58 -19.36
N LEU A 103 2.13 -24.13 -20.53
CA LEU A 103 0.89 -23.37 -20.63
C LEU A 103 -0.27 -24.03 -19.87
N TYR A 104 -0.37 -25.35 -19.99
CA TYR A 104 -1.44 -26.16 -19.41
C TYR A 104 -1.21 -26.52 -17.94
N GLU A 105 0.01 -26.36 -17.44
CA GLU A 105 0.30 -26.39 -16.01
C GLU A 105 -0.11 -25.07 -15.36
N LEU A 106 0.17 -23.94 -16.03
CA LEU A 106 -0.17 -22.59 -15.57
C LEU A 106 -1.68 -22.31 -15.65
N TYR A 107 -2.33 -22.78 -16.72
CA TYR A 107 -3.76 -22.60 -16.95
C TYR A 107 -4.44 -23.93 -17.32
N PRO A 108 -4.67 -24.83 -16.34
CA PRO A 108 -5.23 -26.16 -16.59
C PRO A 108 -6.58 -26.12 -17.33
N ALA A 109 -7.43 -25.15 -17.02
CA ALA A 109 -8.74 -24.96 -17.65
C ALA A 109 -8.68 -24.60 -19.15
N ARG A 110 -7.49 -24.27 -19.69
CA ARG A 110 -7.28 -24.04 -21.12
C ARG A 110 -7.00 -25.32 -21.91
N ARG A 111 -6.86 -26.49 -21.25
CA ARG A 111 -6.66 -27.76 -21.94
C ARG A 111 -7.94 -28.23 -22.64
N ASN A 112 -7.78 -28.85 -23.81
CA ASN A 112 -8.90 -29.38 -24.61
C ASN A 112 -9.69 -30.50 -23.91
N ASP A 113 -9.07 -31.23 -22.99
CA ASP A 113 -9.68 -32.33 -22.22
C ASP A 113 -10.33 -31.87 -20.90
N THR A 114 -10.32 -30.56 -20.62
CA THR A 114 -10.91 -29.97 -19.41
C THR A 114 -12.07 -29.06 -19.78
N GLU A 115 -11.99 -27.77 -19.41
CA GLU A 115 -12.98 -26.75 -19.73
C GLU A 115 -12.77 -26.11 -21.11
N ASN A 116 -11.63 -26.38 -21.76
CA ASN A 116 -11.26 -25.85 -23.07
C ASN A 116 -11.46 -24.32 -23.18
N ARG A 117 -11.04 -23.58 -22.14
CA ARG A 117 -11.15 -22.12 -22.11
C ARG A 117 -10.23 -21.48 -23.14
N THR A 118 -10.76 -20.50 -23.85
CA THR A 118 -9.97 -19.58 -24.67
C THR A 118 -9.06 -18.70 -23.79
N ALA A 119 -8.01 -18.14 -24.40
CA ALA A 119 -7.11 -17.22 -23.70
C ALA A 119 -7.84 -16.00 -23.11
N TRP A 120 -8.84 -15.48 -23.83
CA TRP A 120 -9.67 -14.36 -23.38
C TRP A 120 -10.57 -14.74 -22.20
N GLN A 121 -11.21 -15.91 -22.24
CA GLN A 121 -11.97 -16.40 -21.09
C GLN A 121 -11.07 -16.52 -19.86
N GLN A 122 -9.88 -17.12 -20.00
CA GLN A 122 -8.93 -17.23 -18.90
C GLN A 122 -8.48 -15.85 -18.39
N GLY A 123 -8.29 -14.88 -19.29
CA GLY A 123 -8.09 -13.47 -18.92
C GLY A 123 -9.24 -12.94 -18.06
N TYR A 124 -10.49 -13.04 -18.52
CA TYR A 124 -11.64 -12.55 -17.76
C TYR A 124 -11.77 -13.18 -16.37
N TYR A 125 -11.37 -14.45 -16.19
CA TYR A 125 -11.29 -15.05 -14.86
C TYR A 125 -10.27 -14.35 -13.95
N GLN A 126 -9.14 -13.86 -14.47
CA GLN A 126 -8.20 -13.04 -13.67
C GLN A 126 -8.84 -11.74 -13.20
N LEU A 127 -9.61 -11.07 -14.07
CA LEU A 127 -10.35 -9.86 -13.68
C LEU A 127 -11.46 -10.17 -12.68
N ALA A 128 -12.15 -11.30 -12.84
CA ALA A 128 -13.16 -11.75 -11.90
C ALA A 128 -12.56 -12.00 -10.51
N VAL A 129 -11.33 -12.55 -10.43
CA VAL A 129 -10.59 -12.73 -9.16
C VAL A 129 -10.26 -11.39 -8.51
N ILE A 130 -9.84 -10.38 -9.27
CA ILE A 130 -9.62 -9.03 -8.72
C ILE A 130 -10.92 -8.50 -8.12
N GLY A 131 -12.01 -8.54 -8.90
CA GLY A 131 -13.31 -8.05 -8.47
C GLY A 131 -13.87 -8.78 -7.24
N SER A 132 -13.78 -10.11 -7.21
CA SER A 132 -14.24 -10.90 -6.07
C SER A 132 -13.39 -10.66 -4.82
N THR A 133 -12.07 -10.58 -4.96
CA THR A 133 -11.15 -10.27 -3.86
C THR A 133 -11.43 -8.89 -3.28
N MET A 134 -11.65 -7.88 -4.14
CA MET A 134 -12.04 -6.54 -3.70
C MET A 134 -13.38 -6.58 -2.94
N GLY A 135 -14.40 -7.24 -3.50
CA GLY A 135 -15.70 -7.37 -2.84
C GLY A 135 -15.61 -8.02 -1.45
N ILE A 136 -14.91 -9.15 -1.35
CA ILE A 136 -14.71 -9.87 -0.09
C ILE A 136 -13.94 -9.00 0.91
N SER A 137 -12.85 -8.34 0.49
CA SER A 137 -12.04 -7.49 1.37
C SER A 137 -12.80 -6.27 1.90
N ILE A 138 -13.64 -5.64 1.09
CA ILE A 138 -14.44 -4.48 1.51
C ILE A 138 -15.50 -4.93 2.52
N ILE A 139 -16.25 -5.99 2.21
CA ILE A 139 -17.30 -6.52 3.09
C ILE A 139 -16.70 -6.99 4.42
N GLY A 140 -15.63 -7.77 4.36
CA GLY A 140 -14.92 -8.25 5.54
C GLY A 140 -14.30 -7.13 6.36
N GLY A 141 -13.73 -6.11 5.70
CA GLY A 141 -13.18 -4.93 6.36
C GLY A 141 -14.22 -4.08 7.06
N ILE A 142 -15.39 -3.86 6.44
CA ILE A 142 -16.51 -3.14 7.06
C ILE A 142 -17.03 -3.92 8.27
N PHE A 143 -17.26 -5.22 8.12
CA PHE A 143 -17.73 -6.07 9.21
C PHE A 143 -16.75 -6.06 10.39
N THR A 144 -15.46 -6.24 10.11
CA THR A 144 -14.39 -6.18 11.12
C THR A 144 -14.34 -4.80 11.79
N GLY A 145 -14.44 -3.73 11.00
CA GLY A 145 -14.47 -2.36 11.53
C GLY A 145 -15.66 -2.08 12.44
N ILE A 146 -16.84 -2.67 12.18
CA ILE A 146 -18.00 -2.58 13.07
C ILE A 146 -17.73 -3.34 14.37
N LEU A 147 -17.17 -4.55 14.30
CA LEU A 147 -16.82 -5.32 15.49
C LEU A 147 -15.79 -4.61 16.38
N LEU A 148 -14.78 -3.98 15.79
CA LEU A 148 -13.75 -3.22 16.52
C LEU A 148 -14.29 -1.95 17.18
N LYS A 149 -15.47 -1.44 16.78
CA LYS A 149 -16.14 -0.30 17.42
C LYS A 149 -16.97 -0.66 18.65
N LEU A 150 -17.05 -1.94 19.02
CA LEU A 150 -17.77 -2.35 20.23
C LEU A 150 -16.98 -1.89 21.48
N PRO A 151 -17.64 -1.42 22.55
CA PRO A 151 -16.99 -0.89 23.76
C PRO A 151 -16.37 -1.97 24.67
N ILE A 152 -16.12 -3.16 24.13
CA ILE A 152 -15.48 -4.29 24.82
C ILE A 152 -13.96 -4.26 24.66
N TRP A 153 -13.45 -3.39 23.78
CA TRP A 153 -12.03 -3.21 23.49
C TRP A 153 -11.49 -1.99 24.20
N ASN A 154 -10.24 -2.06 24.67
CA ASN A 154 -9.54 -0.93 25.29
C ASN A 154 -8.89 -0.06 24.21
N GLU A 155 -9.71 0.67 23.45
CA GLU A 155 -9.21 1.60 22.43
C GLU A 155 -8.59 2.84 23.10
N PRO A 156 -7.40 3.29 22.67
CA PRO A 156 -6.80 4.53 23.15
C PRO A 156 -7.61 5.74 22.69
N ASP A 157 -7.72 6.76 23.55
CA ASP A 157 -8.30 8.05 23.14
C ASP A 157 -7.51 8.67 21.99
N ALA A 158 -8.18 9.45 21.15
CA ALA A 158 -7.58 10.05 19.95
C ALA A 158 -6.31 10.87 20.24
N GLU A 159 -6.22 11.49 21.42
CA GLU A 159 -5.07 12.28 21.87
C GLU A 159 -3.84 11.42 22.20
N ASN A 160 -4.05 10.14 22.47
CA ASN A 160 -3.01 9.18 22.86
C ASN A 160 -2.68 8.19 21.74
N LEU A 161 -3.22 8.38 20.53
CA LEU A 161 -2.87 7.56 19.38
C LEU A 161 -1.38 7.70 19.07
N PHE A 162 -0.74 6.56 18.81
CA PHE A 162 0.70 6.45 18.54
C PHE A 162 1.60 6.81 19.75
N ASP A 163 1.06 6.83 20.97
CA ASP A 163 1.85 6.94 22.20
C ASP A 163 2.07 5.57 22.86
N ASP A 164 3.32 5.10 22.84
CA ASP A 164 3.71 3.82 23.43
C ASP A 164 3.50 3.79 24.96
N LYS A 165 3.45 4.95 25.64
CA LYS A 165 3.27 5.03 27.10
C LYS A 165 2.00 4.35 27.59
N GLN A 166 0.97 4.28 26.76
CA GLN A 166 -0.30 3.64 27.14
C GLN A 166 -0.20 2.12 27.22
N SER A 167 0.65 1.50 26.39
CA SER A 167 0.78 0.06 26.30
C SER A 167 2.05 -0.49 26.97
N TRP A 168 3.05 0.38 27.18
CA TRP A 168 4.37 -0.02 27.64
C TRP A 168 4.85 0.85 28.80
N CYS A 169 5.47 0.22 29.79
CA CYS A 169 6.25 0.93 30.79
C CYS A 169 7.57 1.40 30.15
N LEU A 170 7.73 2.71 30.00
CA LEU A 170 8.98 3.28 29.50
C LEU A 170 10.06 3.24 30.58
N THR A 171 11.32 3.10 30.15
CA THR A 171 12.45 3.21 31.08
C THR A 171 12.63 4.66 31.53
N GLU A 172 12.96 4.89 32.80
CA GLU A 172 13.09 6.24 33.39
C GLU A 172 14.01 7.18 32.58
N LYS A 173 15.05 6.62 31.94
CA LYS A 173 15.99 7.37 31.09
C LYS A 173 15.33 7.89 29.81
N ASN A 174 14.38 7.14 29.24
CA ASN A 174 13.67 7.52 28.03
C ASN A 174 12.57 8.55 28.35
N ASP A 175 11.86 8.40 29.47
CA ASP A 175 10.84 9.36 29.91
C ASP A 175 11.41 10.76 30.14
N GLN A 176 12.55 10.86 30.86
CA GLN A 176 13.20 12.16 31.10
C GLN A 176 13.75 12.81 29.82
N THR A 177 14.14 12.00 28.83
CA THR A 177 14.66 12.51 27.56
C THR A 177 13.53 13.03 26.68
N LEU A 178 12.39 12.33 26.65
CA LEU A 178 11.18 12.72 25.94
C LEU A 178 10.60 14.04 26.49
N ASP A 179 10.50 14.16 27.82
CA ASP A 179 10.03 15.39 28.47
C ASP A 179 10.92 16.59 28.16
N LYS A 180 12.24 16.38 28.07
CA LYS A 180 13.19 17.44 27.69
C LYS A 180 13.01 17.86 26.23
N SER A 181 12.82 16.92 25.32
CA SER A 181 12.57 17.24 23.90
C SER A 181 11.25 17.97 23.67
N ILE A 182 10.16 17.55 24.32
CA ILE A 182 8.84 18.20 24.21
C ILE A 182 8.89 19.62 24.78
N LYS A 183 9.55 19.81 25.93
CA LYS A 183 9.73 21.16 26.50
C LYS A 183 10.59 22.05 25.61
N ALA A 184 11.66 21.51 25.02
CA ALA A 184 12.50 22.24 24.09
C ALA A 184 11.70 22.68 22.85
N GLU A 185 10.94 21.78 22.23
CA GLU A 185 10.15 22.07 21.03
C GLU A 185 9.06 23.11 21.29
N THR A 186 8.33 22.97 22.41
CA THR A 186 7.31 23.93 22.89
C THR A 186 7.89 25.32 23.15
N SER A 187 9.10 25.39 23.72
CA SER A 187 9.80 26.66 24.00
C SER A 187 10.31 27.37 22.73
N THR A 188 10.74 26.62 21.71
CA THR A 188 11.08 27.18 20.39
C THR A 188 9.84 27.71 19.67
N PHE A 189 8.70 27.01 19.77
CA PHE A 189 7.46 27.45 19.13
C PHE A 189 6.95 28.77 19.72
N THR A 190 6.91 28.88 21.05
CA THR A 190 6.54 30.13 21.76
C THR A 190 7.51 31.28 21.50
N SER A 191 8.82 31.00 21.43
CA SER A 191 9.83 32.02 21.11
C SER A 191 9.70 32.55 19.67
N THR A 192 9.31 31.68 18.73
CA THR A 192 9.12 32.05 17.32
C THR A 192 7.84 32.87 17.13
N GLU A 193 6.75 32.55 17.84
CA GLU A 193 5.53 33.37 17.82
C GLU A 193 5.72 34.74 18.48
N LEU A 194 6.41 34.81 19.61
CA LEU A 194 6.75 36.09 20.26
C LEU A 194 7.65 36.98 19.39
N PHE A 195 8.58 36.38 18.62
CA PHE A 195 9.42 37.12 17.68
C PHE A 195 8.62 37.67 16.49
N ILE A 196 7.57 36.98 16.04
CA ILE A 196 6.69 37.45 14.96
C ILE A 196 5.76 38.58 15.45
N ILE A 197 5.27 38.48 16.69
CA ILE A 197 4.37 39.48 17.28
C ILE A 197 5.09 40.80 17.61
N ASN A 198 6.34 40.75 18.07
CA ASN A 198 7.11 41.96 18.42
C ASN A 198 7.77 42.67 17.21
N ASN A 199 7.58 42.18 15.98
CA ASN A 199 8.16 42.74 14.76
C ASN A 199 7.10 43.08 13.68
N GLN A 200 5.83 43.24 14.11
CA GLN A 200 4.78 43.94 13.36
C GLN A 200 4.55 45.33 13.98
#